data_AF-A0A5Q0G9Z0-F1
#
_entry.id   AF-A0A5Q0G9Z0-F1
#
_cell.length_a   1.000
_cell.length_b   1.000
_cell.length_c   1.000
_cell.angle_alpha   90.00
_cell.angle_beta   90.00
_cell.angle_gamma   90.00
#
_symmetry.space_group_name_H-M   'P 1'
#
loop_
_entity.id
_entity.type
_entity.pdbx_description
1 polymer ?
#
loop_
_entity_poly.entity_id
_entity_poly.type
_entity_poly.pdbx_seq_one_letter_code
_entity_poly.pdbx_strand_id
1 'polypeptide(L)'
;MMLTMIFNVYRTVAGKIQHNNLIENLIDRIVFSGQKKIACGERNSITQRLQEAIRDLHHNQTIETRLKAIYELKQIAHDYPKQHWLIMEVLSNFIHNCANNISSAQLTSSIDAEIQAALTVIAHRDTTQDPENQQLDLSHIDIAGANLSKANLENANLYRVNLAGANLLQANLCGAILTAANLSGANLAGANLSGSILSAANLVGANLTGANLAGANLYLANLQEVILHEAIFNGANLREAKFTTADTSNR
;
A
#
# COMPACT_ATOMS: atom_id res chain seq x y z
N MET A 1 -28.63 -21.34 -10.44
CA MET A 1 -29.12 -20.07 -11.04
C MET A 1 -28.87 -18.83 -10.15
N MET A 2 -28.70 -18.99 -8.84
CA MET A 2 -28.46 -17.87 -7.90
C MET A 2 -26.98 -17.40 -7.82
N LEU A 3 -26.00 -18.24 -8.18
CA LEU A 3 -24.58 -17.86 -8.25
C LEU A 3 -24.27 -16.88 -9.40
N THR A 4 -25.01 -16.94 -10.51
CA THR A 4 -24.76 -16.11 -11.69
C THR A 4 -25.24 -14.66 -11.51
N MET A 5 -26.24 -14.43 -10.65
CA MET A 5 -26.69 -13.07 -10.30
C MET A 5 -25.70 -12.36 -9.37
N ILE A 6 -25.05 -13.06 -8.45
CA ILE A 6 -24.04 -12.49 -7.54
C ILE A 6 -22.84 -11.97 -8.34
N PHE A 7 -22.44 -12.68 -9.40
CA PHE A 7 -21.33 -12.30 -10.28
C PHE A 7 -21.62 -11.03 -11.10
N ASN A 8 -22.88 -10.84 -11.55
CA ASN A 8 -23.27 -9.68 -12.35
C ASN A 8 -23.49 -8.40 -11.53
N VAL A 9 -23.89 -8.52 -10.26
CA VAL A 9 -23.93 -7.38 -9.33
C VAL A 9 -22.50 -6.87 -9.07
N TYR A 10 -21.53 -7.77 -8.93
CA TYR A 10 -20.12 -7.43 -8.72
C TYR A 10 -19.52 -6.65 -9.90
N ARG A 11 -19.88 -7.02 -11.13
CA ARG A 11 -19.37 -6.37 -12.35
C ARG A 11 -19.97 -4.98 -12.59
N THR A 12 -21.14 -4.71 -12.04
CA THR A 12 -21.86 -3.42 -12.20
C THR A 12 -21.43 -2.38 -11.16
N VAL A 13 -20.97 -2.82 -9.98
CA VAL A 13 -20.53 -1.94 -8.89
C VAL A 13 -19.04 -1.56 -8.99
N ALA A 14 -18.22 -2.31 -9.72
CA ALA A 14 -16.79 -2.04 -9.94
C ALA A 14 -16.47 -0.71 -10.67
N GLY A 15 -17.48 0.07 -11.06
CA GLY A 15 -17.30 1.30 -11.84
C GLY A 15 -17.10 2.60 -11.06
N LYS A 16 -17.47 2.72 -9.78
CA LYS A 16 -17.35 4.01 -9.06
C LYS A 16 -17.18 3.87 -7.54
N ILE A 17 -15.98 4.21 -7.07
CA ILE A 17 -15.64 4.88 -5.80
C ILE A 17 -16.03 4.14 -4.49
N GLN A 18 -14.99 3.88 -3.67
CA GLN A 18 -14.91 3.28 -2.31
C GLN A 18 -14.40 1.84 -2.23
N HIS A 19 -13.18 1.57 -2.71
CA HIS A 19 -12.57 0.23 -2.58
C HIS A 19 -12.16 -0.17 -1.15
N ASN A 20 -11.80 0.76 -0.26
CA ASN A 20 -11.43 0.40 1.13
C ASN A 20 -12.64 -0.12 1.93
N ASN A 21 -13.77 0.59 1.84
CA ASN A 21 -14.99 0.14 2.49
C ASN A 21 -15.47 -1.18 1.88
N LEU A 22 -15.28 -1.42 0.58
CA LEU A 22 -15.76 -2.65 -0.05
C LEU A 22 -14.98 -3.89 0.42
N ILE A 23 -13.65 -3.80 0.56
CA ILE A 23 -12.82 -4.91 1.07
C ILE A 23 -13.09 -5.15 2.55
N GLU A 24 -13.15 -4.10 3.38
CA GLU A 24 -13.52 -4.26 4.80
C GLU A 24 -14.92 -4.87 4.95
N ASN A 25 -15.91 -4.38 4.20
CA ASN A 25 -17.24 -4.98 4.15
C ASN A 25 -17.24 -6.41 3.60
N LEU A 26 -16.34 -6.77 2.68
CA LEU A 26 -16.24 -8.13 2.16
C LEU A 26 -15.64 -9.09 3.18
N ILE A 27 -14.58 -8.66 3.85
CA ILE A 27 -13.93 -9.40 4.94
C ILE A 27 -14.96 -9.62 6.05
N ASP A 28 -15.68 -8.58 6.47
CA ASP A 28 -16.73 -8.68 7.47
C ASP A 28 -17.81 -9.69 7.04
N ARG A 29 -18.29 -9.62 5.79
CA ARG A 29 -19.28 -10.58 5.28
C ARG A 29 -18.76 -12.02 5.24
N ILE A 30 -17.50 -12.24 4.88
CA ILE A 30 -16.85 -13.55 4.86
C ILE A 30 -16.74 -14.09 6.30
N VAL A 31 -16.24 -13.26 7.23
CA VAL A 31 -16.07 -13.61 8.65
C VAL A 31 -17.42 -13.93 9.30
N PHE A 32 -18.45 -13.10 9.10
CA PHE A 32 -19.77 -13.33 9.69
C PHE A 32 -20.54 -14.49 9.04
N SER A 33 -20.27 -14.83 7.77
CA SER A 33 -20.86 -16.02 7.14
C SER A 33 -20.25 -17.34 7.65
N GLY A 34 -19.05 -17.29 8.22
CA GLY A 34 -18.33 -18.45 8.77
C GLY A 34 -18.52 -18.70 10.28
N GLN A 35 -19.07 -17.74 11.05
CA GLN A 35 -19.23 -17.90 12.50
C GLN A 35 -20.50 -18.67 12.89
N LYS A 36 -20.47 -20.00 12.75
CA LYS A 36 -21.33 -20.89 13.53
C LYS A 36 -20.54 -21.34 14.77
N LYS A 37 -20.78 -20.67 15.92
CA LYS A 37 -20.31 -21.02 17.29
C LYS A 37 -18.90 -21.62 17.39
N ILE A 38 -17.90 -20.79 17.66
CA ILE A 38 -16.73 -21.25 18.40
C ILE A 38 -16.97 -20.87 19.86
N ALA A 39 -17.27 -21.90 20.67
CA ALA A 39 -17.38 -21.75 22.11
C ALA A 39 -16.00 -21.41 22.69
N CYS A 40 -15.98 -20.39 23.53
CA CYS A 40 -14.81 -19.92 24.26
C CYS A 40 -14.25 -21.03 25.16
N GLY A 41 -13.15 -21.64 24.73
CA GLY A 41 -12.20 -22.34 25.60
C GLY A 41 -10.96 -21.47 25.71
N GLU A 42 -10.69 -20.98 26.91
CA GLU A 42 -9.65 -19.97 27.16
C GLU A 42 -8.24 -20.47 26.81
N ARG A 43 -7.53 -19.63 26.03
CA ARG A 43 -6.09 -19.62 25.71
C ARG A 43 -5.60 -20.63 24.65
N ASN A 44 -5.94 -20.36 23.40
CA ASN A 44 -4.88 -20.39 22.38
C ASN A 44 -3.96 -19.20 22.70
N SER A 45 -2.73 -19.47 23.15
CA SER A 45 -1.69 -18.46 23.37
C SER A 45 -1.68 -17.46 22.20
N ILE A 46 -1.42 -16.16 22.44
CA ILE A 46 -1.22 -15.20 21.34
C ILE A 46 -0.20 -15.70 20.31
N THR A 47 0.77 -16.48 20.78
CA THR A 47 1.75 -17.19 19.95
C THR A 47 1.09 -18.18 19.00
N GLN A 48 0.10 -18.93 19.47
CA GLN A 48 -0.64 -19.91 18.66
C GLN A 48 -1.53 -19.22 17.61
N ARG A 49 -2.26 -18.16 17.99
CA ARG A 49 -3.06 -17.36 17.03
C ARG A 49 -2.19 -16.80 15.92
N LEU A 50 -1.03 -16.24 16.30
CA LEU A 50 -0.05 -15.72 15.36
C LEU A 50 0.51 -16.82 14.45
N GLN A 51 0.90 -17.97 15.00
CA GLN A 51 1.41 -19.11 14.23
C GLN A 51 0.38 -19.69 13.26
N GLU A 52 -0.90 -19.76 13.67
CA GLU A 52 -2.00 -20.20 12.81
C GLU A 52 -2.21 -19.22 11.66
N ALA A 53 -2.29 -17.91 11.95
CA ALA A 53 -2.45 -16.90 10.91
C ALA A 53 -1.28 -16.88 9.92
N ILE A 54 -0.03 -16.94 10.38
CA ILE A 54 1.15 -17.00 9.50
C ILE A 54 1.12 -18.25 8.61
N ARG A 55 0.72 -19.42 9.16
CA ARG A 55 0.60 -20.66 8.39
C ARG A 55 -0.46 -20.55 7.30
N ASP A 56 -1.53 -19.82 7.58
CA ASP A 56 -2.65 -19.64 6.67
C ASP A 56 -2.37 -18.62 5.55
N LEU A 57 -1.27 -17.87 5.63
CA LEU A 57 -0.79 -16.98 4.55
C LEU A 57 -0.08 -17.72 3.40
N HIS A 58 0.26 -19.01 3.53
CA HIS A 58 0.98 -19.73 2.48
C HIS A 58 0.20 -19.83 1.16
N HIS A 59 0.94 -19.88 0.04
CA HIS A 59 0.38 -19.85 -1.32
C HIS A 59 -0.55 -21.04 -1.67
N ASN A 60 -0.43 -22.17 -0.96
CA ASN A 60 -1.27 -23.35 -1.18
C ASN A 60 -2.67 -23.25 -0.54
N GLN A 61 -2.95 -22.17 0.19
CA GLN A 61 -4.25 -21.93 0.80
C GLN A 61 -5.24 -21.28 -0.19
N THR A 62 -6.51 -21.24 0.20
CA THR A 62 -7.51 -20.48 -0.54
C THR A 62 -7.37 -18.99 -0.29
N ILE A 63 -7.85 -18.16 -1.22
CA ILE A 63 -7.93 -16.70 -1.05
C ILE A 63 -8.70 -16.33 0.23
N GLU A 64 -9.79 -17.06 0.52
CA GLU A 64 -10.61 -16.84 1.71
C GLU A 64 -9.83 -17.09 3.00
N THR A 65 -9.03 -18.17 3.03
CA THR A 65 -8.17 -18.52 4.17
C THR A 65 -7.12 -17.43 4.42
N ARG A 66 -6.44 -16.97 3.37
CA ARG A 66 -5.43 -15.91 3.48
C ARG A 66 -6.02 -14.57 3.91
N LEU A 67 -7.19 -14.19 3.39
CA LEU A 67 -7.89 -12.98 3.85
C LEU A 67 -8.27 -13.04 5.33
N LYS A 68 -8.75 -14.20 5.82
CA LYS A 68 -9.01 -14.40 7.26
C LYS A 68 -7.73 -14.27 8.08
N ALA A 69 -6.62 -14.83 7.60
CA ALA A 69 -5.32 -14.69 8.25
C ALA A 69 -4.84 -13.24 8.32
N ILE A 70 -4.95 -12.47 7.23
CA ILE A 70 -4.59 -11.05 7.20
C ILE A 70 -5.43 -10.25 8.21
N TYR A 71 -6.73 -10.54 8.32
CA TYR A 71 -7.59 -9.91 9.30
C TYR A 71 -7.21 -10.28 10.74
N GLU A 72 -6.90 -11.55 11.00
CA GLU A 72 -6.44 -11.99 12.32
C GLU A 72 -5.13 -11.27 12.70
N LEU A 73 -4.20 -11.12 11.76
CA LEU A 73 -2.97 -10.36 11.96
C LEU A 73 -3.26 -8.86 12.22
N LYS A 74 -4.20 -8.24 11.52
CA LYS A 74 -4.65 -6.87 11.80
C LYS A 74 -5.12 -6.72 13.25
N GLN A 75 -5.95 -7.66 13.73
CA GLN A 75 -6.45 -7.64 15.11
C GLN A 75 -5.31 -7.83 16.11
N ILE A 76 -4.40 -8.78 15.88
CA ILE A 76 -3.25 -8.98 16.76
C ILE A 76 -2.34 -7.74 16.81
N ALA A 77 -2.10 -7.08 15.68
CA ALA A 77 -1.27 -5.86 15.62
C ALA A 77 -1.90 -4.68 16.38
N HIS A 78 -3.23 -4.63 16.49
CA HIS A 78 -3.95 -3.64 17.27
C HIS A 78 -3.93 -3.98 18.77
N ASP A 79 -4.28 -5.21 19.13
CA ASP A 79 -4.44 -5.64 20.52
C ASP A 79 -3.10 -5.80 21.25
N TYR A 80 -2.02 -6.11 20.52
CA TYR A 80 -0.71 -6.43 21.08
C TYR A 80 0.42 -5.64 20.39
N PRO A 81 0.75 -4.43 20.88
CA PRO A 81 1.74 -3.55 20.26
C PRO A 81 3.14 -4.18 20.09
N LYS A 82 3.54 -5.09 20.98
CA LYS A 82 4.83 -5.81 20.87
C LYS A 82 4.95 -6.71 19.62
N GLN A 83 3.82 -7.06 19.00
CA GLN A 83 3.74 -7.88 17.80
C GLN A 83 3.56 -7.04 16.54
N HIS A 84 3.31 -5.73 16.68
CA HIS A 84 3.00 -4.84 15.58
C HIS A 84 4.05 -4.91 14.47
N TRP A 85 5.33 -4.69 14.81
CA TRP A 85 6.43 -4.74 13.85
C TRP A 85 6.52 -6.10 13.13
N LEU A 86 6.50 -7.20 13.88
CA LEU A 86 6.56 -8.55 13.31
C LEU A 86 5.43 -8.77 12.29
N ILE A 87 4.25 -8.24 12.55
CA ILE A 87 3.12 -8.36 11.63
C ILE A 87 3.34 -7.54 10.36
N MET A 88 3.91 -6.34 10.47
CA MET A 88 4.30 -5.55 9.30
C MET A 88 5.32 -6.28 8.43
N GLU A 89 6.32 -6.92 9.05
CA GLU A 89 7.33 -7.73 8.37
C GLU A 89 6.73 -8.99 7.72
N VAL A 90 5.83 -9.69 8.41
CA VAL A 90 5.13 -10.85 7.85
C VAL A 90 4.30 -10.45 6.62
N LEU A 91 3.58 -9.34 6.69
CA LEU A 91 2.72 -8.88 5.61
C LEU A 91 3.51 -8.30 4.44
N SER A 92 4.63 -7.62 4.67
CA SER A 92 5.49 -7.15 3.59
C SER A 92 6.11 -8.33 2.83
N ASN A 93 6.58 -9.36 3.55
CA ASN A 93 7.08 -10.60 2.95
C ASN A 93 5.99 -11.35 2.19
N PHE A 94 4.76 -11.39 2.70
CA PHE A 94 3.62 -11.97 1.99
C PHE A 94 3.39 -11.27 0.65
N ILE A 95 3.37 -9.93 0.63
CA ILE A 95 3.21 -9.15 -0.60
C ILE A 95 4.36 -9.41 -1.57
N HIS A 96 5.61 -9.43 -1.08
CA HIS A 96 6.78 -9.71 -1.89
C HIS A 96 6.68 -11.10 -2.57
N ASN A 97 6.23 -12.11 -1.83
CA ASN A 97 6.00 -13.44 -2.36
C ASN A 97 4.84 -13.49 -3.37
N CYS A 98 3.75 -12.76 -3.16
CA CYS A 98 2.66 -12.68 -4.14
C CYS A 98 3.12 -11.99 -5.42
N ALA A 99 3.82 -10.86 -5.32
CA ALA A 99 4.29 -10.08 -6.46
C ALA A 99 5.32 -10.86 -7.32
N ASN A 100 6.19 -11.66 -6.70
CA ASN A 100 7.20 -12.44 -7.41
C ASN A 100 6.65 -13.70 -8.11
N ASN A 101 5.46 -14.17 -7.73
CA ASN A 101 4.83 -15.36 -8.34
C ASN A 101 3.98 -15.04 -9.59
N ILE A 102 3.90 -13.76 -9.98
CA ILE A 102 3.22 -13.34 -11.21
C ILE A 102 4.18 -13.60 -12.39
N SER A 103 4.17 -14.84 -12.88
CA SER A 103 4.62 -15.13 -14.24
C SER A 103 3.84 -14.23 -15.20
N SER A 104 4.53 -13.68 -16.19
CA SER A 104 4.19 -12.59 -17.11
C SER A 104 2.93 -12.76 -17.99
N ALA A 105 1.86 -13.39 -17.50
CA ALA A 105 0.72 -13.84 -18.29
C ALA A 105 -0.64 -13.27 -17.83
N GLN A 106 -0.71 -12.53 -16.72
CA GLN A 106 -1.97 -11.90 -16.28
C GLN A 106 -1.77 -10.42 -15.96
N LEU A 107 -1.80 -9.60 -16.99
CA LEU A 107 -2.12 -8.16 -16.87
C LEU A 107 -3.61 -8.04 -16.53
N THR A 108 -3.99 -8.36 -15.30
CA THR A 108 -5.28 -7.92 -14.75
C THR A 108 -5.09 -6.53 -14.18
N SER A 109 -5.88 -5.56 -14.67
CA SER A 109 -5.83 -4.14 -14.31
C SER A 109 -6.27 -3.82 -12.87
N SER A 110 -6.29 -4.81 -11.98
CA SER A 110 -6.70 -4.69 -10.59
C SER A 110 -5.73 -5.48 -9.74
N ILE A 111 -5.17 -4.83 -8.72
CA ILE A 111 -4.37 -5.49 -7.68
C ILE A 111 -5.15 -6.64 -7.05
N ASP A 112 -4.46 -7.73 -6.71
CA ASP A 112 -5.09 -8.86 -6.04
C ASP A 112 -5.68 -8.42 -4.69
N ALA A 113 -6.89 -8.89 -4.39
CA ALA A 113 -7.61 -8.50 -3.18
C ALA A 113 -6.82 -8.77 -1.88
N GLU A 114 -5.96 -9.77 -1.92
CA GLU A 114 -5.12 -10.20 -0.79
C GLU A 114 -3.92 -9.27 -0.59
N ILE A 115 -3.30 -8.84 -1.70
CA ILE A 115 -2.25 -7.82 -1.68
C ILE A 115 -2.84 -6.52 -1.15
N GLN A 116 -4.01 -6.10 -1.65
CA GLN A 116 -4.66 -4.88 -1.17
C GLN A 116 -5.09 -4.99 0.30
N ALA A 117 -5.54 -6.17 0.77
CA ALA A 117 -5.85 -6.39 2.19
C ALA A 117 -4.59 -6.25 3.06
N ALA A 118 -3.49 -6.89 2.67
CA ALA A 118 -2.21 -6.79 3.39
C ALA A 118 -1.69 -5.34 3.41
N LEU A 119 -1.73 -4.65 2.26
CA LEU A 119 -1.38 -3.23 2.14
C LEU A 119 -2.26 -2.35 3.03
N THR A 120 -3.55 -2.68 3.20
CA THR A 120 -4.45 -1.92 4.08
C THR A 120 -4.01 -2.02 5.55
N VAL A 121 -3.51 -3.18 5.99
CA VAL A 121 -2.95 -3.32 7.34
C VAL A 121 -1.65 -2.53 7.47
N ILE A 122 -0.74 -2.68 6.51
CA ILE A 122 0.53 -1.95 6.46
C ILE A 122 0.31 -0.42 6.40
N ALA A 123 -0.72 0.03 5.69
CA ALA A 123 -1.06 1.45 5.57
C ALA A 123 -1.46 2.08 6.92
N HIS A 124 -1.90 1.30 7.90
CA HIS A 124 -2.23 1.76 9.25
C HIS A 124 -1.11 1.47 10.26
N ARG A 125 0.13 1.29 9.79
CA ARG A 125 1.30 1.13 10.64
C ARG A 125 1.46 2.28 11.63
N ASP A 126 1.70 1.93 12.89
CA ASP A 126 2.06 2.86 13.95
C ASP A 126 3.59 2.91 14.07
N THR A 127 4.18 3.96 13.52
CA THR A 127 5.64 4.17 13.51
C THR A 127 6.24 4.30 14.91
N THR A 128 5.43 4.57 15.95
CA THR A 128 5.92 4.59 17.34
C THR A 128 6.26 3.20 17.87
N GLN A 129 5.82 2.14 17.19
CA GLN A 129 6.11 0.75 17.51
C GLN A 129 7.24 0.17 16.64
N ASP A 130 7.77 0.94 15.68
CA ASP A 130 8.87 0.50 14.82
C ASP A 130 10.17 0.43 15.64
N PRO A 131 10.95 -0.66 15.56
CA PRO A 131 12.27 -0.73 16.19
C PRO A 131 13.26 0.25 15.55
N GLU A 132 14.11 0.89 16.34
CA GLU A 132 15.02 1.97 15.88
C GLU A 132 15.91 1.62 14.67
N ASN A 133 16.27 0.34 14.52
CA ASN A 133 17.19 -0.14 13.48
C ASN A 133 16.50 -0.94 12.37
N GLN A 134 15.19 -0.81 12.24
CA GLN A 134 14.42 -1.52 11.23
C GLN A 134 13.63 -0.57 10.36
N GLN A 135 13.51 -0.95 9.08
CA GLN A 135 12.86 -0.17 8.05
C GLN A 135 11.86 -1.07 7.33
N LEU A 136 10.61 -0.64 7.21
CA LEU A 136 9.60 -1.39 6.47
C LEU A 136 10.05 -1.51 5.01
N ASP A 137 10.26 -2.74 4.54
CA ASP A 137 10.71 -3.00 3.17
C ASP A 137 9.54 -3.38 2.27
N LEU A 138 9.27 -2.51 1.30
CA LEU A 138 8.35 -2.69 0.18
C LEU A 138 9.08 -2.42 -1.15
N SER A 139 10.40 -2.61 -1.18
CA SER A 139 11.19 -2.41 -2.38
C SER A 139 10.90 -3.50 -3.42
N HIS A 140 11.08 -3.15 -4.69
CA HIS A 140 10.96 -4.04 -5.85
C HIS A 140 9.60 -4.74 -6.08
N ILE A 141 8.56 -4.44 -5.29
CA ILE A 141 7.23 -5.04 -5.49
C ILE A 141 6.42 -4.29 -6.56
N ASP A 142 5.55 -5.02 -7.26
CA ASP A 142 4.54 -4.43 -8.15
C ASP A 142 3.19 -4.31 -7.43
N ILE A 143 2.81 -3.07 -7.14
CA ILE A 143 1.54 -2.71 -6.50
C ILE A 143 0.90 -1.54 -7.27
N ALA A 144 1.03 -1.54 -8.60
CA ALA A 144 0.39 -0.56 -9.46
C ALA A 144 -1.12 -0.52 -9.21
N GLY A 145 -1.69 0.69 -9.17
CA GLY A 145 -3.10 0.93 -8.89
C GLY A 145 -3.53 0.67 -7.43
N ALA A 146 -2.60 0.35 -6.52
CA ALA A 146 -2.93 0.14 -5.11
C ALA A 146 -3.62 1.35 -4.48
N ASN A 147 -4.57 1.10 -3.58
CA ASN A 147 -5.14 2.14 -2.75
C ASN A 147 -4.37 2.25 -1.43
N LEU A 148 -3.60 3.32 -1.30
CA LEU A 148 -2.76 3.68 -0.16
C LEU A 148 -3.12 5.09 0.35
N SER A 149 -4.38 5.50 0.16
CA SER A 149 -4.89 6.78 0.66
C SER A 149 -4.71 6.85 2.17
N LYS A 150 -4.08 7.93 2.65
CA LYS A 150 -3.73 8.18 4.06
C LYS A 150 -2.80 7.14 4.69
N ALA A 151 -2.12 6.32 3.88
CA ALA A 151 -1.19 5.34 4.38
C ALA A 151 -0.02 5.98 5.14
N ASN A 152 0.38 5.37 6.25
CA ASN A 152 1.61 5.71 6.95
C ASN A 152 2.78 4.87 6.43
N LEU A 153 3.52 5.44 5.50
CA LEU A 153 4.72 4.88 4.86
C LEU A 153 5.97 5.69 5.20
N GLU A 154 5.94 6.40 6.34
CA GLU A 154 7.07 7.16 6.84
C GLU A 154 8.31 6.28 6.96
N ASN A 155 9.46 6.80 6.51
CA ASN A 155 10.74 6.12 6.49
C ASN A 155 10.74 4.74 5.82
N ALA A 156 9.72 4.34 5.05
CA ALA A 156 9.69 3.03 4.40
C ALA A 156 10.69 2.94 3.24
N ASN A 157 11.23 1.75 3.00
CA ASN A 157 12.00 1.45 1.80
C ASN A 157 11.03 1.08 0.66
N LEU A 158 10.91 1.97 -0.31
CA LEU A 158 10.11 1.84 -1.52
C LEU A 158 11.01 1.87 -2.77
N TYR A 159 12.27 1.45 -2.62
CA TYR A 159 13.24 1.43 -3.72
C TYR A 159 12.71 0.60 -4.89
N ARG A 160 12.67 1.20 -6.09
CA ARG A 160 12.18 0.55 -7.33
C ARG A 160 10.78 -0.07 -7.22
N VAL A 161 9.94 0.38 -6.29
CA VAL A 161 8.54 -0.07 -6.23
C VAL A 161 7.77 0.39 -7.46
N ASN A 162 6.84 -0.42 -7.97
CA ASN A 162 5.87 0.02 -8.97
C ASN A 162 4.57 0.46 -8.28
N LEU A 163 4.32 1.76 -8.28
CA LEU A 163 3.14 2.46 -7.74
C LEU A 163 2.41 3.22 -8.86
N ALA A 164 2.57 2.82 -10.12
CA ALA A 164 1.90 3.48 -11.25
C ALA A 164 0.39 3.52 -11.04
N GLY A 165 -0.21 4.70 -11.18
CA GLY A 165 -1.65 4.91 -10.97
C GLY A 165 -2.16 4.66 -9.55
N ALA A 166 -1.29 4.44 -8.56
CA ALA A 166 -1.70 4.20 -7.18
C ALA A 166 -2.38 5.45 -6.57
N ASN A 167 -3.32 5.23 -5.66
CA ASN A 167 -3.94 6.30 -4.89
C ASN A 167 -3.20 6.48 -3.56
N LEU A 168 -2.37 7.52 -3.47
CA LEU A 168 -1.57 7.92 -2.30
C LEU A 168 -2.07 9.25 -1.71
N LEU A 169 -3.36 9.57 -1.91
CA LEU A 169 -3.99 10.78 -1.40
C LEU A 169 -3.71 10.94 0.10
N GLN A 170 -3.10 12.06 0.50
CA GLN A 170 -2.75 12.36 1.90
C GLN A 170 -1.89 11.30 2.61
N ALA A 171 -1.16 10.46 1.86
CA ALA A 171 -0.24 9.49 2.45
C ALA A 171 0.93 10.20 3.16
N ASN A 172 1.41 9.63 4.26
CA ASN A 172 2.64 10.04 4.92
C ASN A 172 3.80 9.23 4.34
N LEU A 173 4.66 9.87 3.55
CA LEU A 173 5.87 9.34 2.92
C LEU A 173 7.11 10.12 3.40
N CYS A 174 7.02 10.78 4.57
CA CYS A 174 8.13 11.51 5.17
C CYS A 174 9.36 10.61 5.27
N GLY A 175 10.52 11.07 4.76
CA GLY A 175 11.77 10.30 4.81
C GLY A 175 11.80 8.98 4.01
N ALA A 176 10.74 8.64 3.27
CA ALA A 176 10.68 7.38 2.53
C ALA A 176 11.74 7.32 1.40
N ILE A 177 12.26 6.12 1.14
CA ILE A 177 13.22 5.86 0.06
C ILE A 177 12.46 5.43 -1.18
N LEU A 178 12.22 6.35 -2.11
CA LEU A 178 11.50 6.14 -3.38
C LEU A 178 12.44 6.17 -4.59
N THR A 179 13.73 5.87 -4.39
CA THR A 179 14.73 5.95 -5.45
C THR A 179 14.36 4.97 -6.58
N ALA A 180 14.32 5.49 -7.80
CA ALA A 180 13.89 4.77 -9.00
C ALA A 180 12.48 4.13 -8.92
N ALA A 181 11.62 4.60 -8.02
CA ALA A 181 10.22 4.16 -7.95
C ALA A 181 9.44 4.63 -9.19
N ASN A 182 8.45 3.84 -9.60
CA ASN A 182 7.50 4.23 -10.64
C ASN A 182 6.20 4.75 -10.00
N LEU A 183 5.97 6.05 -10.07
CA LEU A 183 4.80 6.76 -9.56
C LEU A 183 3.99 7.39 -10.70
N SER A 184 4.18 6.94 -11.95
CA SER A 184 3.50 7.55 -13.10
C SER A 184 1.99 7.52 -12.95
N GLY A 185 1.34 8.67 -13.10
CA GLY A 185 -0.12 8.82 -12.94
C GLY A 185 -0.65 8.59 -11.52
N ALA A 186 0.22 8.44 -10.51
CA ALA A 186 -0.22 8.26 -9.13
C ALA A 186 -0.89 9.53 -8.58
N ASN A 187 -1.89 9.36 -7.71
CA ASN A 187 -2.53 10.46 -7.01
C ASN A 187 -1.85 10.68 -5.66
N LEU A 188 -0.99 11.68 -5.54
CA LEU A 188 -0.25 12.07 -4.34
C LEU A 188 -0.77 13.39 -3.74
N ALA A 189 -2.00 13.80 -4.08
CA ALA A 189 -2.54 15.07 -3.61
C ALA A 189 -2.55 15.15 -2.07
N GLY A 190 -2.01 16.23 -1.52
CA GLY A 190 -1.84 16.44 -0.09
C GLY A 190 -0.90 15.46 0.62
N ALA A 191 -0.14 14.62 -0.09
CA ALA A 191 0.79 13.69 0.53
C ALA A 191 1.97 14.44 1.19
N ASN A 192 2.48 13.90 2.30
CA ASN A 192 3.69 14.38 2.93
C ASN A 192 4.90 13.60 2.41
N LEU A 193 5.71 14.21 1.56
CA LEU A 193 6.95 13.67 0.99
C LEU A 193 8.19 14.38 1.56
N SER A 194 8.06 15.10 2.69
CA SER A 194 9.17 15.88 3.24
C SER A 194 10.38 14.98 3.56
N GLY A 195 11.57 15.43 3.18
CA GLY A 195 12.82 14.68 3.35
C GLY A 195 12.92 13.35 2.57
N SER A 196 11.93 12.99 1.74
CA SER A 196 11.96 11.73 1.00
C SER A 196 13.04 11.71 -0.10
N ILE A 197 13.49 10.52 -0.49
CA ILE A 197 14.50 10.32 -1.53
C ILE A 197 13.84 9.78 -2.79
N LEU A 198 13.52 10.68 -3.72
CA LEU A 198 12.86 10.42 -5.02
C LEU A 198 13.85 10.42 -6.20
N SER A 199 15.14 10.15 -5.94
CA SER A 199 16.16 10.21 -6.99
C SER A 199 15.84 9.23 -8.13
N ALA A 200 15.88 9.71 -9.37
CA ALA A 200 15.51 8.97 -10.57
C ALA A 200 14.09 8.34 -10.56
N ALA A 201 13.19 8.80 -9.68
CA ALA A 201 11.80 8.34 -9.67
C ALA A 201 11.04 8.84 -10.92
N ASN A 202 10.09 8.03 -11.38
CA ASN A 202 9.21 8.39 -12.49
C ASN A 202 7.87 8.91 -11.96
N LEU A 203 7.62 10.21 -12.03
CA LEU A 203 6.37 10.85 -11.60
C LEU A 203 5.56 11.40 -12.78
N VAL A 204 5.76 10.87 -14.00
CA VAL A 204 5.06 11.36 -15.20
C VAL A 204 3.54 11.36 -14.98
N GLY A 205 2.90 12.51 -15.17
CA GLY A 205 1.45 12.65 -15.02
C GLY A 205 0.91 12.49 -13.60
N ALA A 206 1.77 12.40 -12.57
CA ALA A 206 1.32 12.27 -11.18
C ALA A 206 0.65 13.56 -10.68
N ASN A 207 -0.29 13.43 -9.75
CA ASN A 207 -0.93 14.57 -9.10
C ASN A 207 -0.28 14.86 -7.75
N LEU A 208 0.49 15.94 -7.64
CA LEU A 208 1.11 16.42 -6.41
C LEU A 208 0.43 17.67 -5.84
N THR A 209 -0.84 17.92 -6.19
CA THR A 209 -1.57 19.10 -5.71
C THR A 209 -1.54 19.19 -4.18
N GLY A 210 -1.01 20.28 -3.63
CA GLY A 210 -0.86 20.51 -2.19
C GLY A 210 0.10 19.56 -1.47
N ALA A 211 0.89 18.76 -2.19
CA ALA A 211 1.85 17.84 -1.58
C ALA A 211 3.03 18.59 -0.96
N ASN A 212 3.55 18.09 0.16
CA ASN A 212 4.72 18.66 0.83
C ASN A 212 5.99 17.91 0.43
N LEU A 213 6.84 18.51 -0.41
CA LEU A 213 8.16 17.97 -0.81
C LEU A 213 9.32 18.74 -0.17
N ALA A 214 9.11 19.41 0.96
CA ALA A 214 10.18 20.17 1.62
C ALA A 214 11.38 19.28 1.94
N GLY A 215 12.58 19.70 1.50
CA GLY A 215 13.83 18.94 1.67
C GLY A 215 13.90 17.62 0.90
N ALA A 216 12.94 17.28 0.04
CA ALA A 216 12.96 16.05 -0.72
C ALA A 216 14.06 16.06 -1.80
N ASN A 217 14.64 14.91 -2.09
CA ASN A 217 15.66 14.76 -3.12
C ASN A 217 15.08 14.17 -4.42
N LEU A 218 14.83 15.02 -5.41
CA LEU A 218 14.29 14.66 -6.73
C LEU A 218 15.37 14.67 -7.83
N TYR A 219 16.65 14.46 -7.48
CA TYR A 219 17.73 14.39 -8.45
C TYR A 219 17.42 13.39 -9.58
N LEU A 220 17.49 13.82 -10.84
CA LEU A 220 17.14 13.00 -12.04
C LEU A 220 15.68 12.50 -12.10
N ALA A 221 14.78 12.97 -11.24
CA ALA A 221 13.37 12.55 -11.28
C ALA A 221 12.70 13.03 -12.58
N ASN A 222 11.76 12.22 -13.10
CA ASN A 222 10.93 12.62 -14.22
C ASN A 222 9.62 13.21 -13.73
N LEU A 223 9.45 14.52 -13.90
CA LEU A 223 8.31 15.34 -13.49
C LEU A 223 7.51 15.86 -14.70
N GLN A 224 7.63 15.24 -15.88
CA GLN A 224 6.84 15.62 -17.05
C GLN A 224 5.34 15.42 -16.78
N GLU A 225 4.53 16.39 -17.17
CA GLU A 225 3.06 16.38 -17.02
C GLU A 225 2.56 16.28 -15.58
N VAL A 226 3.44 16.47 -14.60
CA VAL A 226 3.08 16.42 -13.18
C VAL A 226 2.26 17.65 -12.79
N ILE A 227 1.23 17.47 -11.97
CA ILE A 227 0.39 18.57 -11.47
C ILE A 227 0.95 19.06 -10.13
N LEU A 228 1.44 20.29 -10.07
CA LEU A 228 2.14 20.87 -8.89
C LEU A 228 1.38 21.99 -8.18
N HIS A 229 0.07 22.15 -8.42
CA HIS A 229 -0.69 23.24 -7.82
C HIS A 229 -0.56 23.23 -6.29
N GLU A 230 -0.12 24.34 -5.68
CA GLU A 230 0.11 24.47 -4.22
C GLU A 230 1.14 23.48 -3.62
N ALA A 231 1.94 22.79 -4.44
CA ALA A 231 2.99 21.90 -3.93
C ALA A 231 4.15 22.69 -3.29
N ILE A 232 4.68 22.19 -2.18
CA ILE A 232 5.73 22.84 -1.40
C ILE A 232 7.10 22.22 -1.73
N PHE A 233 8.06 23.02 -2.17
CA PHE A 233 9.40 22.56 -2.59
C PHE A 233 10.56 23.18 -1.78
N ASN A 234 10.29 23.77 -0.62
CA ASN A 234 11.32 24.45 0.17
C ASN A 234 12.52 23.54 0.45
N GLY A 235 13.70 23.87 -0.06
CA GLY A 235 14.92 23.08 0.10
C GLY A 235 14.96 21.76 -0.68
N ALA A 236 14.00 21.51 -1.58
CA ALA A 236 14.02 20.31 -2.42
C ALA A 236 15.16 20.36 -3.45
N ASN A 237 15.81 19.23 -3.68
CA ASN A 237 16.83 19.10 -4.73
C ASN A 237 16.19 18.69 -6.06
N LEU A 238 16.07 19.63 -7.00
CA LEU A 238 15.50 19.43 -8.33
C LEU A 238 16.58 19.34 -9.44
N ARG A 239 17.86 19.16 -9.08
CA ARG A 239 18.95 19.12 -10.06
C ARG A 239 18.74 17.97 -11.07
N GLU A 240 18.90 18.25 -12.35
CA GLU A 240 18.65 17.30 -13.46
C GLU A 240 17.23 16.70 -13.50
N ALA A 241 16.27 17.23 -12.73
CA ALA A 241 14.90 16.79 -12.83
C ALA A 241 14.30 17.23 -14.18
N LYS A 242 13.52 16.35 -14.82
CA LYS A 242 12.91 16.60 -16.12
C LYS A 242 11.52 17.17 -15.93
N PHE A 243 11.27 18.38 -16.44
CA PHE A 243 9.94 18.98 -16.48
C PHE A 243 9.41 19.00 -17.91
N THR A 244 8.09 19.12 -18.07
CA THR A 244 7.53 19.49 -19.39
C THR A 244 7.97 20.92 -19.70
N THR A 245 8.41 21.15 -20.93
CA THR A 245 9.05 22.39 -21.41
C THR A 245 8.16 23.65 -21.39
N ALA A 246 6.98 23.62 -20.76
CA ALA A 246 5.99 24.69 -20.79
C ALA A 246 5.88 25.53 -19.49
N ASP A 247 6.39 25.07 -18.34
CA ASP A 247 6.02 25.64 -17.03
C ASP A 247 7.16 26.38 -16.28
N THR A 248 8.24 26.72 -16.97
CA THR A 248 9.30 27.59 -16.41
C THR A 248 9.09 29.07 -16.72
N SER A 249 7.88 29.44 -17.16
CA SER A 249 7.56 30.81 -17.59
C SER A 249 7.21 31.78 -16.47
N ASN A 250 7.10 31.34 -15.22
CA ASN A 250 7.06 32.22 -14.04
C ASN A 250 8.27 31.96 -13.16
N ARG A 251 9.37 32.64 -13.51
CA ARG A 251 10.48 32.94 -12.60
C ARG A 251 10.08 34.00 -11.59
#